data_AF-A0A662FHU1-F1
#
_entry.id   AF-A0A662FHU1-F1
#
_cell.length_a   1.000
_cell.length_b   1.000
_cell.length_c   1.000
_cell.angle_alpha   90.00
_cell.angle_beta   90.00
_cell.angle_gamma   90.00
#
_symmetry.space_group_name_H-M   'P 1'
#
loop_
_entity.id
_entity.type
_entity.pdbx_description
1 polymer ?
#
loop_
_entity_poly.entity_id
_entity_poly.type
_entity_poly.pdbx_seq_one_letter_code
_entity_poly.pdbx_strand_id
1 'polypeptide(L)' 'VTIENNGNVELENLKVTAFIDTLGIWRKTAQFDVKNGQQKTKLIRFLVPYYAFPGRHYIRIVVSNDKLRRVIYRDFDVI' A
#
# COMPACT_ATOMS: atom_id res chain seq x y z
N VAL A 1 -5.94 -2.74 -0.57
CA VAL A 1 -5.37 -2.66 0.78
C VAL A 1 -6.45 -2.17 1.73
N THR A 2 -6.74 -2.91 2.79
CA THR A 2 -7.70 -2.50 3.83
C THR A 2 -6.92 -2.06 5.05
N ILE A 3 -7.29 -0.89 5.60
CA ILE A 3 -6.72 -0.33 6.82
C ILE A 3 -7.83 -0.27 7.84
N GLU A 4 -7.59 -0.82 9.01
CA GLU A 4 -8.53 -0.89 10.13
C GLU A 4 -7.91 -0.17 11.34
N ASN A 5 -8.67 0.72 11.96
CA ASN A 5 -8.25 1.45 13.15
C ASN A 5 -8.99 0.94 14.38
N ASN A 6 -8.34 0.04 15.12
CA ASN A 6 -8.86 -0.56 16.35
C ASN A 6 -8.40 0.18 17.63
N GLY A 7 -7.74 1.34 17.47
CA GLY A 7 -7.30 2.16 18.59
C GLY A 7 -8.23 3.34 18.83
N ASN A 8 -8.12 3.97 20.00
CA ASN A 8 -9.02 5.06 20.43
C ASN A 8 -8.69 6.44 19.82
N VAL A 9 -7.75 6.50 18.86
CA VAL A 9 -7.23 7.75 18.27
C VAL A 9 -7.44 7.72 16.77
N GLU A 10 -7.83 8.85 16.18
CA GLU A 10 -7.98 8.97 14.73
C GLU A 10 -6.61 8.92 14.03
N LEU A 11 -6.55 8.21 12.91
CA LEU A 11 -5.36 8.15 12.06
C LEU A 11 -5.52 9.15 10.92
N GLU A 12 -4.98 10.35 11.12
CA GLU A 12 -5.04 11.45 10.16
C GLU A 12 -3.91 11.39 9.12
N ASN A 13 -4.16 11.96 7.95
CA ASN A 13 -3.17 12.19 6.89
C ASN A 13 -2.43 10.92 6.44
N LEU A 14 -3.08 9.75 6.52
CA LEU A 14 -2.49 8.51 6.05
C LEU A 14 -2.33 8.54 4.53
N LYS A 15 -1.17 8.07 4.07
CA LYS A 15 -0.90 7.74 2.67
C LYS A 15 -0.46 6.30 2.55
N VAL A 16 -0.92 5.62 1.50
CA VAL A 16 -0.43 4.31 1.12
C VAL A 16 0.43 4.46 -0.12
N THR A 17 1.66 3.95 -0.06
CA THR A 17 2.57 3.86 -1.21
C THR A 17 2.93 2.41 -1.44
N ALA A 18 2.64 1.89 -2.62
CA ALA A 18 3.02 0.55 -3.03
C ALA A 18 4.15 0.63 -4.06
N PHE A 19 5.17 -0.19 -3.87
CA PHE A 19 6.36 -0.28 -4.72
C PHE A 19 6.52 -1.72 -5.21
N ILE A 20 6.84 -1.90 -6.48
CA ILE A 20 7.33 -3.16 -7.02
C ILE A 20 8.79 -2.91 -7.39
N ASP A 21 9.67 -3.11 -6.42
CA ASP A 21 11.07 -2.66 -6.49
C ASP A 21 11.81 -3.30 -7.69
N THR A 22 11.54 -4.57 -7.98
CA THR A 22 12.10 -5.31 -9.13
C THR A 22 11.69 -4.77 -10.50
N LEU A 23 10.56 -4.05 -10.57
CA LEU A 23 10.04 -3.47 -11.81
C LEU A 23 10.22 -1.94 -11.85
N GLY A 24 10.76 -1.34 -10.79
CA GLY A 24 10.96 0.11 -10.70
C GLY A 24 9.66 0.94 -10.69
N ILE A 25 8.50 0.31 -10.49
CA ILE A 25 7.20 0.99 -10.53
C ILE A 25 6.62 1.18 -9.13
N TRP A 26 5.93 2.30 -8.95
CA TRP A 26 5.26 2.61 -7.70
C TRP A 26 3.98 3.43 -7.94
N ARG A 27 3.08 3.37 -6.95
CA ARG A 27 1.84 4.13 -6.91
C ARG A 27 1.56 4.58 -5.48
N LYS A 28 1.04 5.79 -5.35
CA LYS A 28 0.60 6.36 -4.07
C LYS A 28 -0.88 6.71 -4.12
N THR A 29 -1.55 6.61 -2.98
CA THR A 29 -2.89 7.16 -2.80
C THR A 29 -2.81 8.65 -2.47
N ALA A 30 -3.93 9.36 -2.66
CA ALA A 30 -4.14 10.62 -1.95
C ALA A 30 -4.12 10.38 -0.42
N GLN A 31 -3.93 11.45 0.35
CA GLN A 31 -4.08 11.40 1.81
C GLN A 31 -5.53 11.07 2.18
N PHE A 32 -5.70 10.39 3.31
CA PHE A 32 -7.01 10.08 3.86
C PHE A 32 -6.91 9.83 5.36
N ASP A 33 -8.02 10.07 6.04
CA ASP A 33 -8.13 9.78 7.47
C ASP A 33 -8.87 8.48 7.71
N VAL A 34 -8.55 7.78 8.79
CA VAL A 34 -9.31 6.63 9.29
C VAL A 34 -9.70 6.92 10.74
N LYS A 35 -10.98 7.20 10.97
CA LYS A 35 -11.50 7.50 12.30
C LYS A 35 -11.39 6.28 13.21
N ASN A 36 -11.48 6.51 14.52
CA ASN A 36 -11.53 5.44 15.52
C ASN A 36 -12.65 4.43 15.19
N GLY A 37 -12.32 3.14 15.23
CA GLY A 37 -13.25 2.03 14.97
C GLY A 37 -13.65 1.85 13.51
N GLN A 38 -13.07 2.63 12.57
CA GLN A 38 -13.39 2.52 11.15
C GLN A 38 -12.37 1.66 10.39
N GLN A 39 -12.85 1.07 9.30
CA GLN A 39 -12.00 0.55 8.23
C GLN A 39 -12.16 1.37 6.95
N LYS A 40 -11.07 1.51 6.20
CA LYS A 40 -11.09 2.03 4.83
C LYS A 40 -10.30 1.13 3.89
N THR A 41 -10.89 0.87 2.73
CA THR A 41 -10.25 0.13 1.64
C THR A 41 -9.75 1.09 0.58
N LYS A 42 -8.47 0.96 0.21
CA LYS A 42 -7.86 1.67 -0.91
C LYS A 42 -7.45 0.68 -1.99
N LEU A 43 -7.97 0.91 -3.19
CA LEU A 43 -7.60 0.15 -4.37
C LEU A 43 -6.38 0.79 -5.02
N ILE A 44 -5.32 0.00 -5.20
CA ILE A 44 -4.12 0.42 -5.92
C ILE A 44 -3.99 -0.53 -7.11
N ARG A 45 -4.06 0.02 -8.32
CA ARG A 45 -3.94 -0.75 -9.56
C ARG A 45 -2.54 -0.54 -10.13
N PHE A 46 -1.89 -1.65 -10.45
CA PHE A 46 -0.67 -1.67 -11.24
C PHE A 46 -0.99 -2.28 -12.60
N LEU A 47 -0.42 -1.70 -13.65
CA LEU A 47 -0.31 -2.36 -14.94
C LEU A 47 1.04 -3.05 -14.95
N VAL A 48 1.05 -4.37 -15.13
CA VAL A 48 2.31 -5.13 -15.24
C VAL A 48 2.94 -4.74 -16.58
N PRO A 49 4.17 -4.17 -16.58
CA PRO A 49 4.83 -3.76 -17.80
C PRO A 49 5.26 -4.97 -18.63
N TYR A 50 5.35 -4.80 -19.96
CA TYR A 50 5.76 -5.87 -20.88
C TYR A 50 7.18 -6.40 -20.65
N TYR A 51 8.04 -5.60 -20.00
CA TYR A 51 9.41 -5.97 -19.65
C TYR A 51 9.52 -6.71 -18.30
N ALA A 52 8.40 -6.97 -17.63
CA ALA A 52 8.43 -7.72 -16.39
C ALA A 52 8.96 -9.14 -16.66
N PHE A 53 10.04 -9.49 -15.98
CA PHE A 53 10.58 -10.85 -16.05
C PHE A 53 9.57 -11.83 -15.45
N PRO A 54 9.38 -13.02 -16.04
CA PRO A 54 8.58 -14.06 -15.41
C PRO A 54 9.14 -14.43 -14.04
N GLY A 55 8.24 -14.78 -13.12
CA GLY A 55 8.57 -15.21 -11.78
C GLY A 55 7.95 -14.36 -10.68
N ARG A 56 8.41 -14.60 -9.46
CA ARG A 56 7.85 -13.98 -8.25
C ARG A 56 8.37 -12.57 -8.04
N HIS A 57 7.45 -11.65 -7.91
CA HIS A 57 7.70 -10.27 -7.56
C HIS A 57 7.07 -9.91 -6.22
N TYR A 58 7.66 -8.92 -5.54
CA TYR A 58 7.15 -8.42 -4.27
C TYR A 58 6.63 -6.99 -4.42
N ILE A 59 5.46 -6.75 -3.87
CA ILE A 59 4.85 -5.45 -3.66
C ILE A 59 5.14 -5.04 -2.21
N ARG A 60 5.98 -4.02 -2.04
CA ARG A 60 6.23 -3.35 -0.76
C ARG A 60 5.20 -2.25 -0.56
N ILE A 61 4.31 -2.42 0.41
CA ILE A 61 3.21 -1.51 0.74
C ILE A 61 3.58 -0.76 2.03
N VAL A 62 3.71 0.55 1.93
CA VAL A 62 4.01 1.46 3.05
C VAL A 62 2.77 2.27 3.37
N VAL A 63 2.23 2.10 4.58
CA VAL A 63 1.16 2.92 5.15
C VAL A 63 1.81 3.89 6.13
N SER A 64 1.66 5.19 5.92
CA SER A 64 2.36 6.18 6.76
C SER A 64 1.62 7.50 6.91
N ASN A 65 1.85 8.19 8.03
CA ASN A 65 1.63 9.62 8.26
C ASN A 65 2.83 10.16 9.05
N ASP A 66 2.70 11.33 9.67
CA ASP A 66 3.80 11.97 10.41
C ASP A 66 4.17 11.24 11.72
N LYS A 67 3.28 10.40 12.25
CA LYS A 67 3.43 9.72 13.55
C LYS A 67 3.65 8.21 13.42
N LEU A 68 3.23 7.61 12.32
CA LEU A 68 3.18 6.18 12.09
C LEU A 68 3.80 5.84 10.74
N ARG A 69 4.57 4.76 10.71
CA ARG A 69 5.00 4.10 9.47
C ARG A 69 4.90 2.59 9.65
N ARG A 70 4.13 1.93 8.80
CA ARG A 70 4.01 0.48 8.73
C ARG A 70 4.36 0.00 7.32
N VAL A 71 5.11 -1.09 7.24
CA VAL A 71 5.51 -1.71 5.99
C VAL A 71 4.95 -3.14 5.95
N ILE A 72 4.34 -3.50 4.82
CA ILE A 72 3.76 -4.81 4.56
C ILE A 72 4.25 -5.27 3.19
N TYR A 73 4.60 -6.54 3.06
CA TYR A 73 4.96 -7.14 1.78
C TYR A 73 3.84 -8.07 1.31
N ARG A 74 3.60 -8.07 0.01
CA ARG A 74 2.75 -9.03 -0.70
C ARG A 74 3.52 -9.50 -1.93
N ASP A 75 3.25 -10.68 -2.41
CA ASP A 75 3.86 -11.25 -3.62
C ASP A 75 2.83 -11.48 -4.71
N PHE A 76 3.32 -11.53 -5.96
CA PHE A 76 2.57 -11.95 -7.13
C PHE A 76 3.52 -12.60 -8.12
N ASP A 77 3.00 -13.52 -8.94
CA ASP A 77 3.76 -14.18 -9.98
C ASP A 77 3.41 -13.58 -11.35
N VAL A 78 4.43 -13.28 -12.15
CA VAL A 78 4.30 -12.97 -13.57
C VAL A 78 4.54 -14.27 -14.34
N ILE A 79 3.55 -14.65 -15.16
CA ILE A 79 3.54 -15.88 -15.94
C ILE A 79 3.71 -15.53 -17.41
#